data_AF-A0A2S9XUG6-F1
#
_entry.id   AF-A0A2S9XUG6-F1
#
_cell.length_a   1.000
_cell.length_b   1.000
_cell.length_c   1.000
_cell.angle_alpha   90.00
_cell.angle_beta   90.00
_cell.angle_gamma   90.00
#
_symmetry.space_group_name_H-M   'P 1'
#
loop_
_entity.id
_entity.type
_entity.pdbx_description
1 polymer ?
#
loop_
_entity_poly.entity_id
_entity_poly.type
_entity_poly.pdbx_seq_one_letter_code
_entity_poly.pdbx_strand_id
1 'polypeptide(L)'
;MDVKKIFEGMPSRYIKGSVDKATTYYFSIGDSKFTVKIDADAATVEQGKTVEKADVILKTTPALFEKMVLKGKAPGPIDIARGKIKTNDPMGLQKLRTMFDFKGL
;
A
#
# COMPACT_ATOMS: atom_id res chain seq x y z
N MET A 1 -10.54 -6.17 9.16
CA MET A 1 -9.19 -6.41 9.73
C MET A 1 -8.60 -5.09 10.22
N ASP A 2 -7.71 -5.09 11.21
CA ASP A 2 -7.03 -3.85 11.63
C ASP A 2 -5.99 -3.45 10.58
N VAL A 3 -6.09 -2.22 10.06
CA VAL A 3 -5.16 -1.65 9.07
C VAL A 3 -3.71 -1.74 9.56
N LYS A 4 -3.47 -1.50 10.85
CA LYS A 4 -2.14 -1.60 11.46
C LYS A 4 -1.55 -2.99 11.30
N LYS A 5 -2.33 -4.04 11.51
CA LYS A 5 -1.87 -5.44 11.38
C LYS A 5 -1.49 -5.81 9.94
N ILE A 6 -2.16 -5.23 8.95
CA ILE A 6 -1.79 -5.42 7.55
C ILE A 6 -0.38 -4.86 7.32
N PHE A 7 -0.15 -3.63 7.75
CA PHE A 7 1.14 -2.94 7.62
C PHE A 7 2.27 -3.62 8.39
N GLU A 8 2.03 -4.06 9.63
CA GLU A 8 3.01 -4.82 10.43
C GLU A 8 3.42 -6.15 9.78
N GLY A 9 2.50 -6.77 9.03
CA GLY A 9 2.75 -8.02 8.31
C GLY A 9 3.36 -7.85 6.92
N MET A 10 3.54 -6.62 6.40
CA MET A 10 4.09 -6.41 5.06
C MET A 10 5.58 -6.82 4.97
N PRO A 11 6.49 -6.44 5.89
CA PRO A 11 7.91 -6.78 5.79
C PRO A 11 8.18 -8.29 5.63
N SER A 12 7.51 -9.13 6.41
CA SER A 12 7.70 -10.59 6.37
C SER A 12 7.11 -11.27 5.13
N ARG A 13 6.29 -10.53 4.36
CA ARG A 13 5.63 -11.01 3.13
C ARG A 13 6.27 -10.47 1.86
N TYR A 14 7.28 -9.61 2.00
CA TYR A 14 7.96 -9.04 0.86
C TYR A 14 8.66 -10.12 0.04
N ILE A 15 8.46 -10.07 -1.27
CA ILE A 15 9.10 -10.98 -2.22
C ILE A 15 10.43 -10.34 -2.63
N LYS A 16 11.54 -10.84 -2.07
CA LYS A 16 12.88 -10.30 -2.35
C LYS A 16 13.17 -10.27 -3.85
N GLY A 17 13.71 -9.15 -4.33
CA GLY A 17 14.02 -8.93 -5.76
C GLY A 17 12.81 -8.60 -6.63
N SER A 18 11.61 -8.40 -6.06
CA SER A 18 10.41 -8.04 -6.85
C SER A 18 10.38 -6.58 -7.33
N VAL A 19 11.41 -5.78 -7.00
CA VAL A 19 11.52 -4.38 -7.41
C VAL A 19 12.86 -4.13 -8.08
N ASP A 20 12.83 -3.45 -9.23
CA ASP A 20 14.04 -3.03 -9.94
C ASP A 20 14.62 -1.72 -9.38
N LYS A 21 13.76 -0.91 -8.75
CA LYS A 21 14.09 0.41 -8.21
C LYS A 21 13.50 0.57 -6.82
N ALA A 22 14.30 1.07 -5.89
CA ALA A 22 13.83 1.47 -4.57
C ALA A 22 12.67 2.46 -4.71
N THR A 23 11.56 2.17 -4.03
CA THR A 23 10.29 2.90 -4.17
C THR A 23 9.69 3.15 -2.79
N THR A 24 9.20 4.37 -2.59
CA THR A 24 8.54 4.78 -1.36
C THR A 24 7.05 4.96 -1.58
N TYR A 25 6.26 4.37 -0.68
CA TYR A 25 4.81 4.47 -0.68
C TYR A 25 4.35 5.21 0.58
N TYR A 26 3.45 6.17 0.42
CA TYR A 26 2.76 6.81 1.53
C TYR A 26 1.27 6.48 1.50
N PHE A 27 0.77 5.94 2.61
CA PHE A 27 -0.60 5.54 2.80
C PHE A 27 -1.28 6.43 3.82
N SER A 28 -2.44 6.98 3.45
CA SER A 28 -3.37 7.67 4.35
C SER A 28 -4.68 6.90 4.33
N ILE A 29 -4.90 6.05 5.32
CA ILE A 29 -6.02 5.11 5.40
C ILE A 29 -6.95 5.54 6.54
N GLY A 30 -7.97 6.33 6.22
CA GLY A 30 -8.73 7.07 7.24
C GLY A 30 -7.78 7.95 8.06
N ASP A 31 -7.77 7.75 9.38
CA ASP A 31 -6.90 8.49 10.31
C ASP A 31 -5.49 7.88 10.45
N SER A 32 -5.29 6.65 9.95
CA SER A 32 -3.99 5.98 10.01
C SER A 32 -3.10 6.40 8.86
N LYS A 33 -1.81 6.63 9.16
CA LYS A 33 -0.79 7.01 8.18
C LYS A 33 0.38 6.07 8.29
N PHE A 34 0.90 5.63 7.15
CA PHE A 34 2.06 4.76 7.07
C PHE A 34 2.94 5.13 5.88
N THR A 35 4.24 4.95 6.05
CA THR A 35 5.21 5.00 4.96
C THR A 35 5.81 3.60 4.81
N VAL A 36 5.78 3.06 3.59
CA VAL A 36 6.41 1.79 3.24
C VAL A 36 7.57 2.09 2.31
N LYS A 37 8.78 1.66 2.68
CA LYS A 37 9.98 1.80 1.86
C LYS A 37 10.37 0.41 1.38
N ILE A 38 10.56 0.27 0.08
CA ILE A 38 10.87 -1.01 -0.55
C ILE A 38 12.14 -0.82 -1.38
N ASP A 39 13.10 -1.71 -1.20
CA ASP A 39 14.27 -1.88 -2.06
C ASP A 39 14.39 -3.34 -2.51
N ALA A 40 15.48 -3.69 -3.21
CA ALA A 40 15.67 -5.04 -3.74
C ALA A 40 15.80 -6.13 -2.65
N ASP A 41 16.18 -5.74 -1.43
CA ASP A 41 16.47 -6.66 -0.33
C ASP A 41 15.28 -6.80 0.61
N ALA A 42 14.59 -5.71 0.95
CA ALA A 42 13.56 -5.70 1.97
C ALA A 42 12.45 -4.65 1.76
N ALA A 43 11.34 -4.85 2.47
CA ALA A 43 10.34 -3.83 2.72
C ALA A 43 10.34 -3.44 4.20
N THR A 44 10.29 -2.14 4.48
CA THR A 44 10.17 -1.60 5.84
C THR A 44 8.91 -0.74 5.93
N VAL A 45 8.31 -0.71 7.13
CA VAL A 45 7.09 0.04 7.38
C VAL A 45 7.27 0.93 8.59
N GLU A 46 6.94 2.20 8.42
CA GLU A 46 7.02 3.23 9.44
C GLU A 46 5.65 3.87 9.63
N GLN A 47 5.30 4.20 10.88
CA GLN A 47 4.07 4.92 11.18
C GLN A 47 4.23 6.41 10.83
N GLY A 48 3.19 7.00 10.24
CA GLY A 48 3.14 8.41 9.88
C GLY A 48 3.59 8.70 8.44
N LYS A 49 3.95 9.97 8.20
CA LYS A 49 4.60 10.42 6.97
C LYS A 49 6.07 10.65 7.30
N THR A 50 6.93 9.69 6.98
CA THR A 50 8.36 9.73 7.34
C THR A 50 9.26 10.18 6.18
N VAL A 51 8.67 10.49 5.03
CA VAL A 51 9.36 11.03 3.85
C VAL A 51 8.68 12.31 3.39
N GLU A 52 9.44 13.29 2.93
CA GLU A 52 8.87 14.55 2.44
C GLU A 52 8.01 14.34 1.18
N LYS A 53 8.53 13.53 0.25
CA LYS A 53 7.90 13.14 -1.00
C LYS A 53 7.99 11.64 -1.17
N ALA A 54 6.83 10.97 -1.19
CA ALA A 54 6.75 9.57 -1.58
C ALA A 54 6.58 9.45 -3.09
N ASP A 55 7.10 8.38 -3.68
CA ASP A 55 6.93 8.07 -5.10
C ASP A 55 5.45 7.78 -5.41
N VAL A 56 4.84 6.96 -4.56
CA VAL A 56 3.43 6.56 -4.69
C VAL A 56 2.67 6.95 -3.43
N ILE A 57 1.51 7.56 -3.61
CA ILE A 57 0.62 8.00 -2.54
C ILE A 57 -0.72 7.31 -2.73
N LEU A 58 -1.24 6.68 -1.69
CA LEU A 58 -2.62 6.19 -1.65
C LEU A 58 -3.36 6.82 -0.48
N LYS A 59 -4.46 7.50 -0.78
CA LYS A 59 -5.43 7.93 0.24
C LYS A 59 -6.73 7.17 0.03
N THR A 60 -7.19 6.46 1.04
CA THR A 60 -8.47 5.74 0.98
C THR A 60 -9.07 5.46 2.36
N THR A 61 -10.18 4.74 2.41
CA THR A 61 -10.82 4.29 3.64
C THR A 61 -10.29 2.91 4.06
N PRO A 62 -10.32 2.56 5.37
CA PRO A 62 -9.94 1.23 5.85
C PRO A 62 -10.62 0.09 5.10
N ALA A 63 -11.94 0.21 4.88
CA ALA A 63 -12.74 -0.82 4.21
C ALA A 63 -12.35 -1.05 2.73
N LEU A 64 -11.90 0.00 2.03
CA LEU A 64 -11.44 -0.14 0.64
C LEU A 64 -10.01 -0.67 0.59
N PHE A 65 -9.13 -0.20 1.49
CA PHE A 65 -7.78 -0.70 1.61
C PHE A 65 -7.75 -2.23 1.84
N GLU A 66 -8.55 -2.72 2.79
CA GLU A 66 -8.67 -4.15 3.08
C GLU A 66 -9.12 -4.95 1.84
N LYS A 67 -10.10 -4.45 1.09
CA LYS A 67 -10.58 -5.09 -0.15
C LYS A 67 -9.51 -5.10 -1.24
N MET A 68 -8.75 -4.02 -1.38
CA MET A 68 -7.71 -3.91 -2.42
C MET A 68 -6.51 -4.80 -2.12
N VAL A 69 -6.03 -4.78 -0.88
CA VAL A 69 -4.81 -5.49 -0.49
C VAL A 69 -5.06 -6.97 -0.28
N LEU A 70 -6.10 -7.34 0.50
CA LEU A 70 -6.34 -8.74 0.86
C LEU A 70 -7.12 -9.50 -0.19
N LYS A 71 -8.15 -8.86 -0.76
CA LYS A 71 -9.06 -9.52 -1.72
C LYS A 71 -8.67 -9.26 -3.17
N GLY A 72 -7.64 -8.45 -3.40
CA GLY A 72 -7.19 -8.08 -4.72
C GLY A 72 -8.23 -7.33 -5.57
N LYS A 73 -9.26 -6.78 -4.93
CA LYS A 73 -10.38 -6.16 -5.63
C LYS A 73 -9.97 -4.76 -6.08
N ALA A 74 -9.88 -4.56 -7.39
CA ALA A 74 -9.72 -3.22 -7.94
C ALA A 74 -10.90 -2.34 -7.53
N PRO A 75 -10.67 -1.04 -7.26
CA PRO A 75 -11.76 -0.13 -6.93
C PRO A 75 -12.71 0.05 -8.09
N GLY A 76 -14.01 0.07 -7.79
CA GLY A 76 -15.04 0.26 -8.80
C GLY A 76 -15.12 1.74 -9.25
N PRO A 77 -15.73 2.01 -10.41
CA PRO A 77 -15.94 3.38 -10.90
C PRO A 77 -16.61 4.31 -9.88
N ILE A 78 -17.54 3.78 -9.08
CA ILE A 78 -18.25 4.54 -8.03
C ILE A 78 -17.34 4.92 -6.85
N ASP A 79 -16.40 4.05 -6.46
CA ASP A 79 -15.47 4.34 -5.36
C ASP A 79 -14.48 5.45 -5.75
N ILE A 80 -14.08 5.47 -7.02
CA ILE A 80 -13.25 6.52 -7.62
C ILE A 80 -14.04 7.82 -7.74
N ALA A 81 -15.26 7.77 -8.32
CA ALA A 81 -16.11 8.96 -8.51
C ALA A 81 -16.49 9.66 -7.19
N ARG A 82 -16.65 8.89 -6.09
CA ARG A 82 -16.91 9.44 -4.76
C ARG A 82 -15.65 9.95 -4.03
N GLY A 83 -14.50 9.96 -4.69
CA GLY A 83 -13.23 10.43 -4.13
C GLY A 83 -12.72 9.59 -2.97
N LYS A 84 -13.22 8.35 -2.82
CA LYS A 84 -12.81 7.44 -1.73
C LYS A 84 -11.43 6.86 -1.95
N ILE A 85 -10.88 6.99 -3.16
CA ILE A 85 -9.51 6.65 -3.50
C ILE A 85 -8.88 7.83 -4.22
N LYS A 86 -7.70 8.22 -3.76
CA LYS A 86 -6.83 9.17 -4.45
C LYS A 86 -5.44 8.58 -4.52
N THR A 87 -4.87 8.56 -5.72
CA THR A 87 -3.48 8.17 -5.95
C THR A 87 -2.83 9.09 -6.98
N ASN A 88 -1.55 9.37 -6.81
CA ASN A 88 -0.74 10.05 -7.83
C ASN A 88 -0.16 9.05 -8.87
N ASP A 89 -0.14 7.76 -8.54
CA ASP A 89 0.38 6.70 -9.42
C ASP A 89 -0.45 5.41 -9.28
N PRO A 90 -1.47 5.22 -10.14
CA PRO A 90 -2.25 3.98 -10.18
C PRO A 90 -1.42 2.74 -10.55
N MET A 91 -0.42 2.89 -11.41
CA MET A 91 0.42 1.76 -11.86
C MET A 91 1.34 1.28 -10.75
N GLY A 92 1.92 2.20 -9.97
CA GLY A 92 2.69 1.88 -8.78
C GLY A 92 1.89 1.06 -7.77
N LEU A 93 0.61 1.38 -7.56
CA LEU A 93 -0.27 0.60 -6.67
C LEU A 93 -0.62 -0.80 -7.22
N GLN A 94 -0.77 -0.94 -8.54
CA GLN A 94 -0.94 -2.26 -9.14
C GLN A 94 0.32 -3.12 -8.96
N LYS A 95 1.51 -2.53 -9.17
CA LYS A 95 2.79 -3.20 -8.95
C LYS A 95 3.02 -3.57 -7.49
N LEU A 96 2.62 -2.74 -6.53
CA LEU A 96 2.74 -3.06 -5.09
C LEU A 96 2.19 -4.45 -4.78
N ARG A 97 1.07 -4.85 -5.39
CA ARG A 97 0.46 -6.17 -5.15
C ARG A 97 1.31 -7.35 -5.61
N THR A 98 2.20 -7.15 -6.57
CA THR A 98 3.11 -8.20 -7.03
C THR A 98 4.36 -8.29 -6.17
N MET A 99 4.59 -7.33 -5.25
CA MET A 99 5.76 -7.26 -4.39
C MET A 99 5.59 -8.01 -3.06
N PHE A 100 4.36 -8.42 -2.73
CA PHE A 100 4.05 -9.06 -1.44
C PHE A 100 3.17 -10.28 -1.65
N ASP A 101 3.40 -11.32 -0.84
CA ASP A 101 2.48 -12.46 -0.75
C ASP A 101 1.38 -12.19 0.30
N PHE A 102 0.25 -11.68 -0.17
CA PHE A 102 -0.92 -11.43 0.69
C PHE A 102 -1.78 -12.67 0.97
N LYS A 103 -1.38 -13.88 0.52
CA LYS A 103 -2.13 -15.11 0.86
C LYS A 103 -2.09 -15.34 2.38
N GLY A 104 -3.23 -15.76 2.94
CA GLY A 104 -3.35 -16.11 4.36
C GLY A 104 -3.31 -14.93 5.35
N LEU A 105 -3.65 -13.71 4.91
CA LEU A 105 -4.05 -12.60 5.81
C LEU A 105 -5.53 -12.66 6.17
#